data_AF-A0A533WLS7-F1
#
_entry.id   AF-A0A533WLS7-F1
#
_cell.length_a   1.000
_cell.length_b   1.000
_cell.length_c   1.000
_cell.angle_alpha   90.00
_cell.angle_beta   90.00
_cell.angle_gamma   90.00
#
_symmetry.space_group_name_H-M   'P 1'
#
loop_
_entity.id
_entity.type
_entity.pdbx_description
1 polymer ?
#
loop_
_entity_poly.entity_id
_entity_poly.type
_entity_poly.pdbx_seq_one_letter_code
_entity_poly.pdbx_strand_id
1 'polypeptide(L)'
;MANLNIAVIVKLEPDFSEGNVSYNADGTLNRAETKSILGPHSAVASNAAFYAKVRYGAQIAVTTMGPPIADTALQQAQLLCDADELHLYSDRIFAGADTLATAEVLKTGISKIEGKMDIVFSGHRASDGETGQTGPQTAWKLGFTFLGNVIHYDVNMQNKPVRARRMISLPGFYDVVEEVEAPLPVFIAIDPSYKASFNTVSQRLAFEKYQKEAKTRAQDYKQYLKVFNAQQLGVDPKLVGLPGSPTIVY
;
A
#
# COMPACT_ATOMS: atom_id res chain seq x y z
N MET A 1 16.35 -16.24 -12.96
CA MET A 1 14.92 -16.02 -13.25
C MET A 1 14.64 -14.55 -12.98
N ALA A 2 13.84 -13.88 -13.81
CA ALA A 2 13.52 -12.47 -13.55
C ALA A 2 12.71 -12.38 -12.24
N ASN A 3 13.22 -11.62 -11.25
CA ASN A 3 12.51 -11.39 -10.00
C ASN A 3 11.29 -10.49 -10.25
N LEU A 4 10.18 -10.80 -9.57
CA LEU A 4 8.97 -9.99 -9.58
C LEU A 4 9.18 -8.75 -8.71
N ASN A 5 9.02 -7.54 -9.27
CA ASN A 5 9.17 -6.30 -8.51
C ASN A 5 7.81 -5.76 -8.08
N ILE A 6 7.67 -5.49 -6.79
CA ILE A 6 6.40 -5.12 -6.16
C ILE A 6 6.56 -3.80 -5.41
N ALA A 7 5.60 -2.90 -5.59
CA ALA A 7 5.41 -1.76 -4.70
C ALA A 7 4.16 -1.97 -3.83
N VAL A 8 4.20 -1.53 -2.57
CA VAL A 8 3.05 -1.53 -1.66
C VAL A 8 2.82 -0.12 -1.15
N ILE A 9 1.64 0.42 -1.40
CA ILE A 9 1.21 1.71 -0.88
C ILE A 9 0.59 1.49 0.49
N VAL A 10 1.15 2.14 1.50
CA VAL A 10 0.64 2.11 2.88
C VAL A 10 0.36 3.51 3.38
N LYS A 11 -0.43 3.61 4.44
CA LYS A 11 -0.76 4.88 5.10
C LYS A 11 -0.64 4.75 6.62
N LEU A 12 -0.11 5.79 7.25
CA LEU A 12 -0.21 5.99 8.69
C LEU A 12 -1.58 6.59 9.01
N GLU A 13 -2.35 5.93 9.86
CA GLU A 13 -3.72 6.31 10.21
C GLU A 13 -3.85 6.48 11.73
N PRO A 14 -4.78 7.31 12.22
CA PRO A 14 -5.18 7.28 13.63
C PRO A 14 -5.69 5.88 14.01
N ASP A 15 -5.33 5.42 15.21
CA ASP A 15 -5.80 4.17 15.75
C ASP A 15 -7.19 4.35 16.35
N PHE A 16 -8.21 3.94 15.60
CA PHE A 16 -9.61 4.02 16.01
C PHE A 16 -10.05 2.88 16.96
N SER A 17 -9.14 2.01 17.40
CA SER A 17 -9.48 0.97 18.38
C SER A 17 -9.80 1.55 19.76
N GLU A 18 -10.62 0.83 20.52
CA GLU A 18 -11.09 1.25 21.84
C GLU A 18 -9.92 1.59 22.78
N GLY A 19 -9.98 2.75 23.43
CA GLY A 19 -8.95 3.23 24.34
C GLY A 19 -7.74 3.92 23.68
N ASN A 20 -7.69 4.00 22.34
CA ASN A 20 -6.60 4.67 21.60
C ASN A 20 -7.00 6.01 20.96
N VAL A 21 -8.27 6.41 21.08
CA VAL A 21 -8.84 7.64 20.53
C VAL A 21 -9.10 8.67 21.63
N SER A 22 -8.66 9.90 21.42
CA SER A 22 -8.97 11.05 22.29
C SER A 22 -9.65 12.15 21.47
N TYR A 23 -10.56 12.89 22.10
CA TYR A 23 -11.28 14.01 21.49
C TYR A 23 -11.03 15.29 22.29
N ASN A 24 -10.88 16.40 21.59
CA ASN A 24 -10.87 17.73 22.16
C ASN A 24 -12.27 18.08 22.72
N ALA A 25 -12.34 19.14 23.54
CA ALA A 25 -13.60 19.60 24.13
C ALA A 25 -14.64 20.06 23.08
N ASP A 26 -14.20 20.41 21.87
CA ASP A 26 -15.06 20.79 20.74
C ASP A 26 -15.54 19.60 19.90
N GLY A 27 -15.23 18.36 20.32
CA GLY A 27 -15.61 17.12 19.63
C GLY A 27 -14.70 16.75 18.46
N THR A 28 -13.66 17.56 18.17
CA THR A 28 -12.65 17.20 17.15
C THR A 28 -11.67 16.17 17.68
N LEU A 29 -11.08 15.36 16.79
CA LEU A 29 -10.07 14.36 17.18
C LEU A 29 -8.84 15.05 17.80
N ASN A 30 -8.46 14.65 19.02
CA ASN A 30 -7.20 15.05 19.62
C ASN A 30 -6.06 14.24 19.00
N ARG A 31 -5.47 14.77 17.93
CA ARG A 31 -4.36 14.15 17.18
C ARG A 31 -3.06 14.01 17.98
N ALA A 32 -2.89 14.74 19.08
CA ALA A 32 -1.68 14.66 19.91
C ALA A 32 -1.71 13.43 20.84
N GLU A 33 -2.90 13.05 21.31
CA GLU A 33 -3.10 11.92 22.21
C GLU A 33 -3.55 10.64 21.50
N THR A 34 -4.17 10.78 20.33
CA THR A 34 -4.58 9.63 19.51
C THR A 34 -3.35 8.96 18.92
N LYS A 35 -3.17 7.67 19.22
CA LYS A 35 -2.06 6.89 18.66
C LYS A 35 -2.23 6.75 17.15
N SER A 36 -1.11 6.57 16.45
CA SER A 36 -1.12 6.29 15.02
C SER A 36 -0.54 4.90 14.74
N ILE A 37 -1.11 4.21 13.75
CA ILE A 37 -0.76 2.86 13.36
C ILE A 37 -0.68 2.74 11.84
N LEU A 38 -0.01 1.70 11.35
CA LEU A 38 -0.20 1.24 9.98
C LEU A 38 -1.69 0.94 9.77
N GLY A 39 -2.28 1.59 8.76
CA GLY A 39 -3.70 1.39 8.45
C GLY A 39 -4.04 -0.10 8.28
N PRO A 40 -5.17 -0.58 8.81
CA PRO A 40 -5.49 -2.00 8.80
C PRO A 40 -5.54 -2.58 7.38
N HIS A 41 -6.08 -1.85 6.40
CA HIS A 41 -6.09 -2.29 5.01
C HIS A 41 -4.70 -2.20 4.35
N SER A 42 -3.85 -1.28 4.80
CA SER A 42 -2.44 -1.23 4.39
C SER A 42 -1.71 -2.49 4.87
N ALA A 43 -1.97 -2.95 6.10
CA ALA A 43 -1.41 -4.20 6.63
C ALA A 43 -1.85 -5.42 5.82
N VAL A 44 -3.12 -5.48 5.38
CA VAL A 44 -3.60 -6.55 4.49
C VAL A 44 -2.88 -6.53 3.14
N ALA A 45 -2.64 -5.35 2.56
CA ALA A 45 -1.85 -5.21 1.32
C ALA A 45 -0.39 -5.64 1.50
N SER A 46 0.24 -5.32 2.63
CA SER A 46 1.57 -5.83 2.97
C SER A 46 1.59 -7.36 3.05
N ASN A 47 0.58 -7.98 3.67
CA ASN A 47 0.46 -9.45 3.70
C ASN A 47 0.28 -10.06 2.30
N ALA A 48 -0.43 -9.37 1.39
CA ALA A 48 -0.54 -9.79 -0.01
C ALA A 48 0.80 -9.71 -0.73
N ALA A 49 1.63 -8.70 -0.47
CA ALA A 49 2.99 -8.63 -1.01
C ALA A 49 3.88 -9.74 -0.42
N PHE A 50 3.78 -10.01 0.89
CA PHE A 50 4.53 -11.08 1.55
C PHE A 50 4.27 -12.45 0.90
N TYR A 51 3.01 -12.70 0.53
CA TYR A 51 2.66 -13.91 -0.21
C TYR A 51 3.46 -14.05 -1.50
N ALA A 52 3.64 -12.98 -2.28
CA ALA A 52 4.48 -13.02 -3.48
C ALA A 52 5.96 -13.23 -3.17
N LYS A 53 6.47 -12.67 -2.06
CA LYS A 53 7.86 -12.93 -1.64
C LYS A 53 8.10 -14.40 -1.31
N VAL A 54 7.19 -15.02 -0.54
CA VAL A 54 7.26 -16.44 -0.20
C VAL A 54 7.10 -17.34 -1.44
N ARG A 55 6.15 -17.02 -2.32
CA ARG A 55 5.80 -17.84 -3.48
C ARG A 55 6.78 -17.71 -4.64
N TYR A 56 7.28 -16.51 -4.89
CA TYR A 56 7.96 -16.15 -6.14
C TYR A 56 9.31 -15.47 -5.92
N GLY A 57 9.74 -15.25 -4.67
CA GLY A 57 10.99 -14.54 -4.38
C GLY A 57 10.95 -13.06 -4.79
N ALA A 58 9.77 -12.44 -4.73
CA ALA A 58 9.56 -11.05 -5.13
C ALA A 58 10.42 -10.07 -4.32
N GLN A 59 10.86 -9.00 -4.98
CA GLN A 59 11.47 -7.82 -4.36
C GLN A 59 10.37 -6.81 -4.02
N ILE A 60 10.34 -6.33 -2.77
CA ILE A 60 9.26 -5.49 -2.28
C ILE A 60 9.79 -4.13 -1.86
N ALA A 61 9.23 -3.08 -2.44
CA ALA A 61 9.35 -1.71 -1.94
C ALA A 61 8.03 -1.30 -1.27
N VAL A 62 8.09 -0.72 -0.07
CA VAL A 62 6.92 -0.14 0.59
C VAL A 62 7.03 1.37 0.54
N THR A 63 5.92 2.02 0.20
CA THR A 63 5.87 3.47 0.05
C THR A 63 4.71 4.10 0.82
N THR A 64 4.94 5.31 1.33
CA THR A 64 3.93 6.13 1.99
C THR A 64 4.15 7.62 1.71
N MET A 65 3.06 8.39 1.67
CA MET A 65 3.09 9.84 1.69
C MET A 65 2.61 10.31 3.07
N GLY A 66 3.41 11.16 3.73
CA GLY A 66 3.03 11.66 5.04
C GLY A 66 4.10 12.50 5.73
N PRO A 67 3.80 13.00 6.95
CA PRO A 67 4.81 13.65 7.79
C PRO A 67 5.94 12.67 8.14
N PRO A 68 7.08 13.15 8.67
CA PRO A 68 8.23 12.29 9.01
C PRO A 68 7.89 11.04 9.83
N ILE A 69 6.96 11.15 10.78
CA ILE A 69 6.49 10.03 11.62
C ILE A 69 5.80 8.88 10.84
N ALA A 70 5.44 9.09 9.57
CA ALA A 70 4.89 8.04 8.72
C ALA A 70 5.91 6.92 8.41
N ASP A 71 7.19 7.14 8.70
CA ASP A 71 8.21 6.07 8.67
C ASP A 71 7.89 4.90 9.63
N THR A 72 7.16 5.15 10.71
CA THR A 72 6.67 4.11 11.62
C THR A 72 5.70 3.12 10.93
N ALA A 73 4.86 3.60 10.01
CA ALA A 73 4.00 2.73 9.21
C ALA A 73 4.84 1.91 8.20
N LEU A 74 5.90 2.49 7.64
CA LEU A 74 6.85 1.76 6.78
C LEU A 74 7.56 0.65 7.55
N GLN A 75 8.00 0.93 8.79
CA GLN A 75 8.61 -0.08 9.67
C GLN A 75 7.64 -1.23 9.97
N GLN A 76 6.40 -0.92 10.35
CA GLN A 76 5.37 -1.93 10.61
C GLN A 76 5.06 -2.75 9.35
N ALA A 77 4.97 -2.12 8.18
CA ALA A 77 4.77 -2.81 6.92
C ALA A 77 5.97 -3.69 6.54
N GLN A 78 7.21 -3.23 6.79
CA GLN A 78 8.42 -4.03 6.59
C GLN A 78 8.41 -5.30 7.43
N LEU A 79 7.97 -5.21 8.67
CA LEU A 79 7.81 -6.37 9.55
C LEU A 79 6.81 -7.39 9.01
N LEU A 80 5.74 -6.93 8.33
CA LEU A 80 4.71 -7.80 7.75
C LEU A 80 5.14 -8.45 6.43
N CYS A 81 5.89 -7.73 5.59
CA CYS A 81 6.17 -8.17 4.22
C CYS A 81 7.63 -8.39 3.87
N ASP A 82 8.53 -8.23 4.83
CA ASP A 82 9.99 -8.32 4.63
C ASP A 82 10.48 -7.37 3.52
N ALA A 83 10.00 -6.13 3.50
CA ALA A 83 10.33 -5.18 2.43
C ALA A 83 11.85 -4.96 2.29
N ASP A 84 12.31 -4.91 1.05
CA ASP A 84 13.70 -4.68 0.66
C ASP A 84 14.03 -3.18 0.59
N GLU A 85 13.03 -2.33 0.29
CA GLU A 85 13.17 -0.87 0.31
C GLU A 85 11.97 -0.19 0.98
N LEU A 86 12.21 0.94 1.65
CA LEU A 86 11.19 1.79 2.25
C LEU A 86 11.30 3.21 1.69
N HIS A 87 10.18 3.75 1.21
CA HIS A 87 10.11 5.06 0.55
C HIS A 87 9.13 5.97 1.28
N LEU A 88 9.63 7.06 1.85
CA LEU A 88 8.81 8.09 2.48
C LEU A 88 8.76 9.34 1.61
N TYR A 89 7.57 9.75 1.18
CA TYR A 89 7.34 11.00 0.48
C TYR A 89 6.87 12.06 1.47
N SER A 90 7.78 12.95 1.87
CA SER A 90 7.53 13.90 2.95
C SER A 90 7.97 15.31 2.56
N ASP A 91 6.99 16.17 2.38
CA ASP A 91 7.18 17.60 2.12
C ASP A 91 5.92 18.35 2.57
N ARG A 92 6.09 19.59 3.07
CA ARG A 92 4.96 20.44 3.48
C ARG A 92 4.06 20.79 2.31
N ILE A 93 4.57 20.83 1.08
CA ILE A 93 3.75 21.12 -0.09
C ILE A 93 2.68 20.04 -0.36
N PHE A 94 2.84 18.83 0.20
CA PHE A 94 1.84 17.77 0.08
C PHE A 94 0.68 17.91 1.08
N ALA A 95 0.75 18.85 2.02
CA ALA A 95 -0.28 19.04 3.03
C ALA A 95 -1.62 19.45 2.41
N GLY A 96 -2.71 18.92 2.98
CA GLY A 96 -4.07 19.20 2.51
C GLY A 96 -4.42 18.55 1.16
N ALA A 97 -3.61 17.61 0.67
CA ALA A 97 -3.91 16.86 -0.55
C ALA A 97 -5.19 16.04 -0.42
N ASP A 98 -6.06 16.13 -1.43
CA ASP A 98 -7.13 15.18 -1.66
C ASP A 98 -6.61 13.89 -2.31
N THR A 99 -7.53 13.02 -2.74
CA THR A 99 -7.20 11.71 -3.32
C THR A 99 -6.42 11.84 -4.63
N LEU A 100 -6.76 12.81 -5.49
CA LEU A 100 -6.14 12.98 -6.81
C LEU A 100 -4.73 13.57 -6.69
N ALA A 101 -4.56 14.56 -5.82
CA ALA A 101 -3.25 15.13 -5.51
C ALA A 101 -2.34 14.10 -4.83
N THR A 102 -2.87 13.30 -3.91
CA THR A 102 -2.14 12.19 -3.28
C THR A 102 -1.68 11.16 -4.33
N ALA A 103 -2.56 10.80 -5.27
CA ALA A 103 -2.24 9.86 -6.34
C ALA A 103 -1.11 10.37 -7.27
N GLU A 104 -0.95 11.69 -7.46
CA GLU A 104 0.18 12.25 -8.23
C GLU A 104 1.52 12.05 -7.50
N VAL A 105 1.56 12.31 -6.20
CA VAL A 105 2.76 12.06 -5.38
C VAL A 105 3.12 10.57 -5.39
N LEU A 106 2.13 9.69 -5.23
CA LEU A 106 2.36 8.24 -5.26
C LEU A 106 2.86 7.76 -6.63
N LYS A 107 2.26 8.23 -7.73
CA LYS A 107 2.71 7.86 -9.08
C LYS A 107 4.16 8.30 -9.34
N THR A 108 4.52 9.53 -8.97
CA THR A 108 5.88 10.06 -9.17
C THR A 108 6.88 9.32 -8.29
N GLY A 109 6.52 9.06 -7.04
CA GLY A 109 7.32 8.30 -6.10
C GLY A 109 7.53 6.84 -6.51
N ILE A 110 6.49 6.13 -6.94
CA ILE A 110 6.62 4.75 -7.43
C ILE A 110 7.55 4.68 -8.65
N SER A 111 7.54 5.72 -9.49
CA SER A 111 8.45 5.84 -10.64
C SER A 111 9.92 6.06 -10.25
N LYS A 112 10.22 6.37 -8.97
CA LYS A 112 11.58 6.48 -8.43
C LYS A 112 12.12 5.17 -7.85
N ILE A 113 11.26 4.17 -7.65
CA ILE A 113 11.69 2.86 -7.15
C ILE A 113 12.55 2.20 -8.22
N GLU A 114 13.65 1.59 -7.79
CA GLU A 114 14.57 0.91 -8.70
C GLU A 114 13.91 -0.33 -9.32
N GLY A 115 14.06 -0.48 -10.64
CA GLY A 115 13.46 -1.56 -11.40
C GLY A 115 12.04 -1.25 -11.90
N LYS A 116 11.64 -1.95 -12.97
CA LYS A 116 10.28 -1.84 -13.50
C LYS A 116 9.33 -2.58 -12.56
N MET A 117 8.37 -1.87 -11.98
CA MET A 117 7.33 -2.47 -11.15
C MET A 117 6.43 -3.38 -11.98
N ASP A 118 6.23 -4.60 -11.50
CA ASP A 118 5.31 -5.57 -12.08
C ASP A 118 3.93 -5.47 -11.40
N ILE A 119 3.90 -5.36 -10.07
CA ILE A 119 2.66 -5.26 -9.30
C ILE A 119 2.73 -4.09 -8.33
N VAL A 120 1.66 -3.30 -8.24
CA VAL A 120 1.46 -2.32 -7.16
C VAL A 120 0.27 -2.75 -6.33
N PHE A 121 0.47 -2.90 -5.01
CA PHE A 121 -0.61 -3.19 -4.07
C PHE A 121 -1.04 -1.93 -3.31
N SER A 122 -2.33 -1.84 -3.02
CA SER A 122 -2.86 -0.99 -1.96
C SER A 122 -3.88 -1.78 -1.13
N GLY A 123 -4.19 -1.25 0.06
CA GLY A 123 -5.41 -1.66 0.74
C GLY A 123 -6.66 -1.20 -0.03
N HIS A 124 -7.82 -1.77 0.31
CA HIS A 124 -9.11 -1.40 -0.26
C HIS A 124 -9.46 0.09 -0.07
N ARG A 125 -9.23 0.63 1.14
CA ARG A 125 -9.42 2.06 1.49
C ARG A 125 -8.65 2.41 2.77
N ALA A 126 -8.45 3.69 3.06
CA ALA A 126 -8.00 4.13 4.38
C ALA A 126 -9.22 4.30 5.32
N SER A 127 -9.04 4.12 6.62
CA SER A 127 -10.15 4.13 7.60
C SER A 127 -10.55 5.54 8.03
N ASP A 128 -9.66 6.51 7.89
CA ASP A 128 -9.90 7.91 8.27
C ASP A 128 -10.62 8.70 7.18
N GLY A 129 -10.20 8.54 5.92
CA GLY A 129 -10.80 9.23 4.77
C GLY A 129 -11.92 8.44 4.09
N GLU A 130 -11.92 7.10 4.24
CA GLU A 130 -12.93 6.15 3.73
C GLU A 130 -13.30 6.22 2.23
N THR A 131 -12.59 7.02 1.42
CA THR A 131 -12.95 7.26 0.02
C THR A 131 -12.76 6.05 -0.90
N GLY A 132 -11.74 5.22 -0.65
CA GLY A 132 -11.33 4.13 -1.56
C GLY A 132 -10.81 4.59 -2.93
N GLN A 133 -10.53 5.88 -3.12
CA GLN A 133 -10.24 6.46 -4.45
C GLN A 133 -8.75 6.51 -4.81
N THR A 134 -7.86 6.67 -3.81
CA THR A 134 -6.42 6.89 -4.06
C THR A 134 -5.76 5.73 -4.81
N GLY A 135 -6.12 4.48 -4.50
CA GLY A 135 -5.62 3.30 -5.20
C GLY A 135 -5.96 3.31 -6.70
N PRO A 136 -7.26 3.31 -7.07
CA PRO A 136 -7.70 3.41 -8.48
C PRO A 136 -7.11 4.62 -9.23
N GLN A 137 -7.05 5.79 -8.60
CA GLN A 137 -6.47 6.99 -9.23
C GLN A 137 -4.96 6.84 -9.46
N THR A 138 -4.24 6.22 -8.53
CA THR A 138 -2.79 5.94 -8.70
C THR A 138 -2.58 4.93 -9.83
N ALA A 139 -3.40 3.87 -9.90
CA ALA A 139 -3.37 2.90 -11.00
C ALA A 139 -3.56 3.58 -12.37
N TRP A 140 -4.57 4.46 -12.47
CA TRP A 140 -4.85 5.23 -13.68
C TRP A 140 -3.66 6.13 -14.07
N LYS A 141 -3.08 6.87 -13.12
CA LYS A 141 -1.92 7.75 -13.38
C LYS A 141 -0.65 6.97 -13.79
N LEU A 142 -0.47 5.75 -13.28
CA LEU A 142 0.60 4.83 -13.69
C LEU A 142 0.34 4.18 -15.05
N GLY A 143 -0.92 4.21 -15.53
CA GLY A 143 -1.34 3.49 -16.73
C GLY A 143 -1.42 1.96 -16.52
N PHE A 144 -1.62 1.51 -15.27
CA PHE A 144 -1.67 0.09 -14.93
C PHE A 144 -3.11 -0.42 -14.98
N THR A 145 -3.27 -1.69 -15.39
CA THR A 145 -4.58 -2.36 -15.27
C THR A 145 -4.95 -2.43 -13.80
N PHE A 146 -6.17 -2.00 -13.43
CA PHE A 146 -6.63 -1.99 -12.05
C PHE A 146 -7.54 -3.18 -11.73
N LEU A 147 -7.19 -3.93 -10.68
CA LEU A 147 -8.02 -4.99 -10.09
C LEU A 147 -8.43 -4.59 -8.67
N GLY A 148 -9.71 -4.25 -8.49
CA GLY A 148 -10.28 -3.93 -7.19
C GLY A 148 -10.81 -5.15 -6.44
N ASN A 149 -10.92 -5.02 -5.11
CA ASN A 149 -11.53 -5.98 -4.19
C ASN A 149 -10.98 -7.41 -4.30
N VAL A 150 -9.67 -7.54 -4.51
CA VAL A 150 -9.03 -8.85 -4.69
C VAL A 150 -8.91 -9.56 -3.34
N ILE A 151 -9.47 -10.76 -3.27
CA ILE A 151 -9.47 -11.64 -2.09
C ILE A 151 -8.42 -12.76 -2.20
N HIS A 152 -7.91 -13.01 -3.41
CA HIS A 152 -6.84 -13.99 -3.68
C HIS A 152 -6.22 -13.73 -5.06
N TYR A 153 -4.92 -13.98 -5.22
CA TYR A 153 -4.27 -13.91 -6.53
C TYR A 153 -3.15 -14.94 -6.72
N ASP A 154 -2.85 -15.26 -7.97
CA ASP A 154 -1.72 -16.07 -8.39
C ASP A 154 -1.04 -15.45 -9.61
N VAL A 155 0.28 -15.60 -9.70
CA VAL A 155 1.08 -15.08 -10.82
C VAL A 155 1.60 -16.28 -11.61
N ASN A 156 1.29 -16.34 -12.90
CA ASN A 156 1.92 -17.32 -13.77
C ASN A 156 3.30 -16.80 -14.20
N MET A 157 4.36 -17.33 -13.58
CA MET A 157 5.74 -16.89 -13.83
C MET A 157 6.28 -17.23 -15.24
N GLN A 158 5.61 -18.10 -16.01
CA GLN A 158 6.01 -18.44 -17.38
C GLN A 158 5.52 -17.40 -18.39
N ASN A 159 4.22 -17.06 -18.33
CA ASN A 159 3.57 -16.20 -19.32
C ASN A 159 3.24 -14.80 -18.80
N LYS A 160 3.42 -14.55 -17.49
CA LYS A 160 3.18 -13.29 -16.77
C LYS A 160 1.73 -12.76 -16.66
N PRO A 161 0.61 -13.49 -16.86
CA PRO A 161 -0.68 -13.01 -16.38
C PRO A 161 -0.81 -13.20 -14.86
N VAL A 162 -1.48 -12.25 -14.22
CA VAL A 162 -2.02 -12.39 -12.86
C VAL A 162 -3.45 -12.88 -12.98
N ARG A 163 -3.77 -13.95 -12.25
CA ARG A 163 -5.14 -14.44 -12.07
C ARG A 163 -5.60 -14.04 -10.67
N ALA A 164 -6.69 -13.30 -10.59
CA ALA A 164 -7.21 -12.78 -9.34
C ALA A 164 -8.67 -13.19 -9.14
N ARG A 165 -9.02 -13.55 -7.90
CA ARG A 165 -10.40 -13.66 -7.47
C ARG A 165 -10.78 -12.39 -6.73
N ARG A 166 -11.88 -11.74 -7.13
CA ARG A 166 -12.39 -10.51 -6.51
C ARG A 166 -13.81 -10.69 -6.02
N MET A 167 -14.13 -10.04 -4.92
CA MET A 167 -15.48 -10.02 -4.36
C MET A 167 -16.25 -8.80 -4.88
N ILE A 168 -17.47 -9.03 -5.34
CA ILE A 168 -18.42 -8.00 -5.75
C ILE A 168 -19.65 -8.11 -4.85
N SER A 169 -19.86 -7.07 -4.06
CA SER A 169 -21.02 -6.92 -3.19
C SER A 169 -21.82 -5.73 -3.69
N LEU A 170 -23.03 -5.99 -4.19
CA LEU A 170 -23.96 -4.94 -4.64
C LEU A 170 -25.17 -4.94 -3.71
N PRO A 171 -25.64 -3.76 -3.24
CA PRO A 171 -26.83 -3.70 -2.38
C PRO A 171 -28.02 -4.41 -3.00
N GLY A 172 -28.63 -5.33 -2.23
CA GLY A 172 -29.78 -6.12 -2.68
C GLY A 172 -29.44 -7.35 -3.53
N PHE A 173 -28.15 -7.67 -3.71
CA PHE A 173 -27.68 -8.88 -4.39
C PHE A 173 -26.84 -9.74 -3.45
N TYR A 174 -26.68 -11.02 -3.79
CA TYR A 174 -25.73 -11.91 -3.12
C TYR A 174 -24.31 -11.55 -3.54
N ASP A 175 -23.35 -11.82 -2.65
CA ASP A 175 -21.93 -11.63 -2.97
C ASP A 175 -21.51 -12.56 -4.11
N VAL A 176 -20.87 -11.99 -5.12
CA VAL A 176 -20.33 -12.72 -6.27
C VAL A 176 -18.81 -12.72 -6.17
N VAL A 177 -18.21 -13.91 -6.34
CA VAL A 177 -16.76 -14.03 -6.54
C VAL A 177 -16.51 -14.21 -8.03
N GLU A 178 -15.86 -13.23 -8.64
CA GLU A 178 -15.40 -13.31 -10.02
C GLU A 178 -13.92 -13.69 -10.08
N GLU A 179 -13.54 -14.41 -11.12
CA GLU A 179 -12.15 -14.70 -11.44
C GLU A 179 -11.76 -14.00 -12.74
N VAL A 180 -10.69 -13.22 -12.69
CA VAL A 180 -10.22 -12.38 -13.80
C VAL A 180 -8.73 -12.60 -14.04
N GLU A 181 -8.30 -12.39 -15.28
CA GLU A 181 -6.90 -12.40 -15.68
C GLU A 181 -6.48 -11.03 -16.22
N ALA A 182 -5.28 -10.58 -15.85
CA ALA A 182 -4.71 -9.32 -16.31
C ALA A 182 -3.21 -9.46 -16.61
N PRO A 183 -2.67 -8.75 -17.61
CA PRO A 183 -1.24 -8.73 -17.88
C PRO A 183 -0.48 -7.91 -16.83
N LEU A 184 0.79 -8.21 -16.61
CA LEU A 184 1.72 -7.30 -15.93
C LEU A 184 2.13 -6.13 -16.87
N PRO A 185 2.27 -4.89 -16.37
CA PRO A 185 2.11 -4.51 -14.97
C PRO A 185 0.64 -4.30 -14.55
N VAL A 186 0.35 -4.57 -13.27
CA VAL A 186 -1.01 -4.50 -12.72
C VAL A 186 -1.02 -3.78 -11.36
N PHE A 187 -2.11 -3.09 -11.08
CA PHE A 187 -2.40 -2.53 -9.76
C PHE A 187 -3.51 -3.34 -9.11
N ILE A 188 -3.32 -3.75 -7.86
CA ILE A 188 -4.26 -4.60 -7.12
C ILE A 188 -4.63 -3.93 -5.80
N ALA A 189 -5.91 -3.56 -5.64
CA ALA A 189 -6.45 -3.18 -4.34
C ALA A 189 -6.96 -4.43 -3.62
N ILE A 190 -6.36 -4.72 -2.46
CA ILE A 190 -6.61 -5.92 -1.70
C ILE A 190 -7.78 -5.71 -0.74
N ASP A 191 -8.76 -6.62 -0.82
CA ASP A 191 -9.93 -6.64 0.04
C ASP A 191 -9.57 -7.05 1.48
N PRO A 192 -10.24 -6.53 2.52
CA PRO A 192 -10.00 -6.93 3.92
C PRO A 192 -10.18 -8.44 4.18
N SER A 193 -10.98 -9.14 3.38
CA SER A 193 -11.19 -10.59 3.48
C SER A 193 -10.08 -11.41 2.84
N TYR A 194 -9.03 -10.79 2.29
CA TYR A 194 -7.91 -11.48 1.65
C TYR A 194 -7.24 -12.49 2.59
N LYS A 195 -6.91 -13.66 2.06
CA LYS A 195 -6.19 -14.71 2.79
C LYS A 195 -5.07 -15.29 1.94
N ALA A 196 -3.85 -15.24 2.47
CA ALA A 196 -2.71 -15.94 1.88
C ALA A 196 -2.80 -17.45 2.14
N SER A 197 -2.48 -18.28 1.15
CA SER A 197 -2.48 -19.74 1.27
C SER A 197 -1.11 -20.35 0.98
N PHE A 198 -0.48 -20.98 1.98
CA PHE A 198 0.82 -21.66 1.85
C PHE A 198 0.65 -23.18 1.99
N ASN A 199 0.50 -23.85 0.85
CA ASN A 199 0.06 -25.25 0.82
C ASN A 199 1.22 -26.25 0.82
N THR A 200 2.42 -25.84 0.41
CA THR A 200 3.59 -26.73 0.32
C THR A 200 4.54 -26.57 1.50
N VAL A 201 5.32 -27.61 1.80
CA VAL A 201 6.38 -27.57 2.83
C VAL A 201 7.40 -26.48 2.51
N SER A 202 7.83 -26.39 1.25
CA SER A 202 8.80 -25.37 0.80
C SER A 202 8.29 -23.95 1.02
N GLN A 203 7.00 -23.69 0.76
CA GLN A 203 6.39 -22.38 1.04
C GLN A 203 6.38 -22.07 2.55
N ARG A 204 6.05 -23.04 3.40
CA ARG A 204 6.07 -22.84 4.86
C ARG A 204 7.48 -22.59 5.39
N LEU A 205 8.48 -23.29 4.87
CA LEU A 205 9.89 -23.02 5.22
C LEU A 205 10.35 -21.63 4.77
N ALA A 206 9.98 -21.22 3.55
CA ALA A 206 10.28 -19.88 3.06
C ALA A 206 9.57 -18.78 3.86
N PHE A 207 8.31 -19.00 4.26
CA PHE A 207 7.57 -18.12 5.16
C PHE A 207 8.33 -17.90 6.47
N GLU A 208 8.72 -18.97 7.15
CA GLU A 208 9.46 -18.90 8.43
C GLU A 208 10.81 -18.18 8.27
N LYS A 209 11.50 -18.42 7.15
CA LYS A 209 12.76 -17.74 6.83
C LYS A 209 12.53 -16.23 6.67
N TYR A 210 11.64 -15.82 5.77
CA TYR A 210 11.42 -14.39 5.50
C TYR A 210 10.79 -13.66 6.69
N GLN A 211 10.01 -14.33 7.54
CA GLN A 211 9.50 -13.73 8.76
C GLN A 211 10.61 -13.41 9.77
N LYS A 212 11.65 -14.26 9.86
CA LYS A 212 12.84 -13.97 10.67
C LYS A 212 13.63 -12.81 10.10
N GLU A 213 13.83 -12.78 8.78
CA GLU A 213 14.50 -11.68 8.08
C GLU A 213 13.75 -10.36 8.27
N ALA A 214 12.41 -10.36 8.15
CA ALA A 214 11.56 -9.20 8.37
C ALA A 214 11.73 -8.58 9.76
N LYS A 215 11.81 -9.42 10.80
CA LYS A 215 12.05 -8.96 12.18
C LYS A 215 13.39 -8.25 12.32
N THR A 216 14.45 -8.82 11.75
CA THR A 216 15.79 -8.20 11.77
C THR A 216 15.80 -6.91 10.97
N ARG A 217 15.24 -6.89 9.76
CA ARG A 217 15.20 -5.68 8.93
C ARG A 217 14.38 -4.56 9.56
N ALA A 218 13.22 -4.87 10.14
CA ALA A 218 12.35 -3.89 10.78
C ALA A 218 12.96 -3.29 12.06
N GLN A 219 13.85 -4.00 12.75
CA GLN A 219 14.61 -3.43 13.88
C GLN A 219 15.56 -2.32 13.42
N ASP A 220 16.21 -2.52 12.26
CA ASP A 220 17.16 -1.58 11.64
C ASP A 220 16.57 -0.87 10.40
N TYR A 221 15.25 -0.64 10.37
CA TYR A 221 14.52 -0.23 9.16
C TYR A 221 15.07 1.04 8.49
N LYS A 222 15.70 1.92 9.27
CA LYS A 222 16.30 3.17 8.77
C LYS A 222 17.38 2.94 7.72
N GLN A 223 18.05 1.79 7.72
CA GLN A 223 19.03 1.43 6.68
C GLN A 223 18.38 1.22 5.30
N TYR A 224 17.09 0.91 5.28
CA TYR A 224 16.30 0.66 4.08
C TYR A 224 15.43 1.87 3.68
N LEU A 225 15.43 2.93 4.52
CA LEU A 225 14.59 4.11 4.36
C LEU A 225 15.21 5.15 3.44
N LYS A 226 14.52 5.44 2.34
CA LYS A 226 14.77 6.55 1.42
C LYS A 226 13.67 7.60 1.62
N VAL A 227 14.06 8.84 1.94
CA VAL A 227 13.12 9.96 2.13
C VAL A 227 13.23 10.91 0.94
N PHE A 228 12.10 11.25 0.35
CA PHE A 228 12.01 12.15 -0.80
C PHE A 228 11.12 13.35 -0.51
N ASN A 229 11.66 14.54 -0.78
CA ASN A 229 10.89 15.78 -0.83
C ASN A 229 10.32 16.04 -2.24
N ALA A 230 9.56 17.11 -2.41
CA ALA A 230 8.91 17.42 -3.69
C ALA A 230 9.89 17.63 -4.84
N GLN A 231 11.04 18.25 -4.57
CA GLN A 231 12.08 18.49 -5.58
C GLN A 231 12.72 17.17 -6.05
N GLN A 232 13.04 16.27 -5.13
CA GLN A 232 13.64 14.97 -5.43
C GLN A 232 12.67 14.06 -6.22
N LEU A 233 11.36 14.15 -5.91
CA LEU A 233 10.33 13.46 -6.69
C LEU A 233 10.13 14.07 -8.08
N GLY A 234 10.39 15.38 -8.24
CA GLY A 234 10.15 16.10 -9.49
C GLY A 234 8.66 16.28 -9.79
N VAL A 235 7.85 16.45 -8.75
CA VAL A 235 6.41 16.73 -8.89
C VAL A 235 6.16 18.14 -9.42
N ASP A 236 5.07 18.32 -10.15
CA ASP A 236 4.55 19.66 -10.45
C ASP A 236 3.84 20.21 -9.19
N PRO A 237 4.28 21.35 -8.61
CA PRO A 237 3.63 21.99 -7.48
C PRO A 237 2.13 22.27 -7.67
N LYS A 238 1.65 22.37 -8.91
CA LYS A 238 0.24 22.61 -9.23
C LYS A 238 -0.62 21.35 -9.18
N LEU A 239 -0.01 20.17 -9.11
CA LEU A 239 -0.71 18.87 -9.13
C LEU A 239 -0.67 18.15 -7.78
N VAL A 240 -0.07 18.77 -6.75
CA VAL A 240 0.11 18.18 -5.41
C VAL A 240 -0.41 19.11 -4.33
N GLY A 241 -0.64 18.57 -3.13
CA GLY A 241 -1.18 19.33 -2.01
C GLY A 241 -2.54 19.96 -2.30
N LEU A 242 -2.90 20.96 -1.51
CA LEU A 242 -4.12 21.73 -1.72
C LEU A 242 -4.24 22.36 -3.13
N PRO A 243 -3.17 22.94 -3.74
CA PRO A 243 -3.26 23.49 -5.09
C PRO A 243 -3.67 22.48 -6.17
N GLY A 244 -3.24 21.21 -6.04
CA GLY A 244 -3.60 20.13 -6.95
C GLY A 244 -4.89 19.40 -6.58
N SER A 245 -5.55 19.79 -5.50
CA SER A 245 -6.75 19.13 -4.98
C SER A 245 -8.01 19.75 -5.57
N PRO A 246 -8.75 19.05 -6.47
CA PRO A 246 -10.05 19.54 -6.94
C PRO A 246 -11.11 19.56 -5.84
N THR A 247 -10.92 18.85 -4.73
CA THR A 247 -11.88 18.81 -3.61
C THR A 247 -11.29 19.45 -2.35
N ILE A 248 -12.15 20.14 -1.57
CA ILE A 248 -11.77 20.84 -0.34
C ILE A 248 -12.81 20.49 0.74
N VAL A 249 -12.33 20.11 1.92
CA VAL A 249 -13.16 19.87 3.11
C VAL A 249 -13.26 21.18 3.90
N TYR A 250 -14.48 21.66 4.13
CA TYR A 250 -14.79 22.86 4.92
C TYR A 250 -15.22 22.50 6.34
#